data_AF-A0A8T5NZR9-F1
#
_entry.id   AF-A0A8T5NZR9-F1
#
_cell.length_a   1.000
_cell.length_b   1.000
_cell.length_c   1.000
_cell.angle_alpha   90.00
_cell.angle_beta   90.00
_cell.angle_gamma   90.00
#
_symmetry.space_group_name_H-M   'P 1'
#
loop_
_entity.id
_entity.type
_entity.pdbx_description
1 polymer ?
#
loop_
_entity_poly.entity_id
_entity_poly.type
_entity_poly.pdbx_seq_one_letter_code
_entity_poly.pdbx_strand_id
1 'polypeptide(L)'
;MKYNELLGIIEDLRFDTKKTICIDEEGTEVYVIRPSELPKNLKNKYDIKKNFQIWLKEGTREFRPNHLRVFIDLNLRVRSRPDIKKQLLTIFDNVFYGKDPEKEIVTLDTEEFRHNLNSLKTIATLAQLFLIEQEFNYNRESNFEPKTLFLQGWVREFIDSPKEIDNMCMSVCNGQPPKTQYTNKENKKHKNYVKTIESQWYLNDKKI
;
A
#
# COMPACT_ATOMS: atom_id res chain seq x y z
N MET A 1 5.46 -3.89 -12.82
CA MET A 1 5.11 -5.34 -12.82
C MET A 1 3.76 -5.62 -12.13
N LYS A 2 3.01 -6.64 -12.56
CA LYS A 2 1.70 -6.98 -11.96
C LYS A 2 1.82 -7.68 -10.60
N TYR A 3 0.73 -7.68 -9.82
CA TYR A 3 0.67 -8.31 -8.50
C TYR A 3 1.12 -9.78 -8.49
N ASN A 4 0.57 -10.63 -9.35
CA ASN A 4 0.90 -12.07 -9.37
C ASN A 4 2.37 -12.34 -9.77
N GLU A 5 2.94 -11.49 -10.62
CA GLU A 5 4.35 -11.59 -11.03
C GLU A 5 5.26 -11.24 -9.85
N LEU A 6 4.95 -10.13 -9.17
CA LEU A 6 5.69 -9.73 -7.97
C LEU A 6 5.52 -10.77 -6.85
N LEU A 7 4.32 -11.33 -6.69
CA LEU A 7 4.05 -12.39 -5.73
C LEU A 7 4.96 -13.60 -5.95
N GLY A 8 5.07 -14.07 -7.20
CA GLY A 8 5.99 -15.18 -7.54
C GLY A 8 7.45 -14.84 -7.23
N ILE A 9 7.89 -13.60 -7.50
CA ILE A 9 9.23 -13.14 -7.11
C ILE A 9 9.42 -13.22 -5.58
N ILE A 10 8.41 -12.81 -4.81
CA ILE A 10 8.46 -12.87 -3.35
C ILE A 10 8.47 -14.33 -2.87
N GLU A 11 7.67 -15.22 -3.45
CA GLU A 11 7.62 -16.65 -3.11
C GLU A 11 8.98 -17.34 -3.34
N ASP A 12 9.58 -17.09 -4.50
CA ASP A 12 10.86 -17.67 -4.93
C ASP A 12 12.10 -16.99 -4.30
N LEU A 13 11.90 -15.93 -3.50
CA LEU A 13 12.99 -15.16 -2.91
C LEU A 13 13.88 -16.04 -2.01
N ARG A 14 15.13 -16.25 -2.41
CA ARG A 14 16.09 -17.02 -1.61
C ARG A 14 16.48 -16.27 -0.34
N PHE A 15 16.84 -17.03 0.70
CA PHE A 15 17.32 -16.44 1.93
C PHE A 15 18.57 -15.58 1.71
N ASP A 16 18.64 -14.48 2.46
CA ASP A 16 19.71 -13.49 2.51
C ASP A 16 20.11 -12.91 1.14
N THR A 17 19.22 -13.04 0.15
CA THR A 17 19.42 -12.53 -1.19
C THR A 17 18.64 -11.23 -1.36
N LYS A 18 19.34 -10.17 -1.76
CA LYS A 18 18.73 -8.91 -2.17
C LYS A 18 18.11 -9.07 -3.55
N LYS A 19 16.83 -8.73 -3.68
CA LYS A 19 16.15 -8.61 -4.98
C LYS A 19 15.60 -7.20 -5.14
N THR A 20 16.15 -6.46 -6.08
CA THR A 20 15.63 -5.15 -6.49
C THR A 20 14.30 -5.32 -7.21
N ILE A 21 13.31 -4.54 -6.80
CA ILE A 21 11.97 -4.53 -7.38
C ILE A 21 11.80 -3.33 -8.32
N CYS A 22 12.27 -2.16 -7.88
CA CYS A 22 12.18 -0.93 -8.64
C CYS A 22 13.39 -0.04 -8.35
N ILE A 23 13.85 0.68 -9.36
CA ILE A 23 14.70 1.87 -9.22
C ILE A 23 13.96 3.00 -9.92
N ASP A 24 13.75 4.11 -9.22
CA ASP A 24 13.15 5.31 -9.82
C ASP A 24 14.20 6.20 -10.48
N GLU A 25 13.72 7.25 -11.13
CA GLU A 25 14.50 8.18 -11.94
C GLU A 25 15.47 9.01 -11.08
N GLU A 26 15.18 9.14 -9.79
CA GLU A 26 16.03 9.80 -8.79
C GLU A 26 17.10 8.86 -8.19
N GLY A 27 17.11 7.58 -8.61
CA GLY A 27 18.02 6.56 -8.12
C GLY A 27 17.60 5.96 -6.77
N THR A 28 16.37 6.20 -6.31
CA THR A 28 15.80 5.52 -5.15
C THR A 28 15.51 4.07 -5.49
N GLU A 29 16.03 3.15 -4.69
CA GLU A 29 15.87 1.73 -4.91
C GLU A 29 14.91 1.12 -3.89
N VAL A 30 13.87 0.43 -4.39
CA VAL A 30 13.01 -0.46 -3.61
C VAL A 30 13.48 -1.89 -3.82
N TYR A 31 13.83 -2.57 -2.74
CA TYR A 31 14.28 -3.95 -2.79
C TYR A 31 13.71 -4.77 -1.63
N VAL A 32 13.77 -6.09 -1.78
CA VAL A 32 13.32 -7.04 -0.77
C VAL A 32 14.44 -8.00 -0.38
N ILE A 33 14.40 -8.45 0.88
CA ILE A 33 15.31 -9.47 1.43
C ILE A 33 14.48 -10.44 2.27
N ARG A 34 14.73 -11.75 2.14
CA ARG A 34 14.21 -12.77 3.06
C ARG A 34 15.31 -13.18 4.05
N PRO A 35 15.31 -12.74 5.31
CA PRO A 35 16.35 -13.13 6.25
C PRO A 35 16.27 -14.63 6.61
N SER A 36 17.42 -15.32 6.65
CA SER A 36 17.53 -16.72 7.12
C SER A 36 17.41 -16.87 8.64
N GLU A 37 17.54 -15.76 9.38
CA GLU A 37 17.43 -15.76 10.84
C GLU A 37 16.28 -14.86 11.30
N LEU A 38 15.36 -15.44 12.07
CA LEU A 38 14.37 -14.67 12.81
C LEU A 38 14.98 -14.19 14.14
N PRO A 39 14.65 -12.95 14.57
CA PRO A 39 14.92 -12.50 15.94
C PRO A 39 14.44 -13.52 16.97
N LYS A 40 15.20 -13.72 18.06
CA LYS A 40 14.94 -14.78 19.06
C LYS A 40 13.49 -14.79 19.59
N ASN A 41 12.88 -13.61 19.72
CA ASN A 41 11.50 -13.41 20.17
C ASN A 41 10.42 -13.78 19.13
N LEU A 42 10.80 -13.98 17.86
CA LEU A 42 9.90 -14.27 16.74
C LEU A 42 10.04 -15.70 16.19
N LYS A 43 11.12 -16.43 16.56
CA LYS A 43 11.41 -17.79 16.09
C LYS A 43 10.24 -18.78 16.22
N ASN A 44 9.43 -18.64 17.27
CA ASN A 44 8.32 -19.57 17.55
C ASN A 44 6.95 -19.07 17.05
N LYS A 45 6.89 -17.89 16.40
CA LYS A 45 5.62 -17.22 16.03
C LYS A 45 5.49 -16.93 14.54
N TYR A 46 6.58 -17.02 13.79
CA TYR A 46 6.60 -16.63 12.38
C TYR A 46 7.15 -17.76 11.52
N ASP A 47 6.50 -17.97 10.38
CA ASP A 47 7.02 -18.81 9.31
C ASP A 47 8.12 -18.03 8.58
N ILE A 48 9.35 -18.52 8.70
CA ILE A 48 10.51 -17.89 8.07
C ILE A 48 10.41 -17.84 6.55
N LYS A 49 9.67 -18.77 5.93
CA LYS A 49 9.43 -18.78 4.48
C LYS A 49 8.52 -17.63 4.03
N LYS A 50 7.73 -17.06 4.94
CA LYS A 50 6.80 -15.95 4.65
C LYS A 50 7.36 -14.58 5.05
N ASN A 51 8.36 -14.55 5.92
CA ASN A 51 8.97 -13.33 6.43
C ASN A 51 9.97 -12.73 5.44
N PHE A 52 9.49 -11.89 4.53
CA PHE A 52 10.35 -11.00 3.74
C PHE A 52 10.31 -9.57 4.30
N GLN A 53 11.35 -8.80 4.03
CA GLN A 53 11.49 -7.42 4.45
C GLN A 53 11.53 -6.53 3.23
N ILE A 54 10.77 -5.44 3.26
CA ILE A 54 10.81 -4.37 2.26
C ILE A 54 11.81 -3.32 2.72
N TRP A 55 12.68 -2.91 1.81
CA TRP A 55 13.71 -1.91 2.05
C TRP A 55 13.66 -0.81 1.00
N LEU A 56 14.04 0.38 1.44
CA LEU A 56 14.18 1.57 0.62
C LEU A 56 15.59 2.12 0.78
N LYS A 57 16.25 2.42 -0.34
CA LYS A 57 17.55 3.06 -0.39
C LYS A 57 17.46 4.39 -1.11
N GLU A 58 17.82 5.46 -0.41
CA GLU A 58 17.84 6.84 -0.89
C GLU A 58 19.25 7.39 -0.69
N GLY A 59 20.03 7.49 -1.78
CA GLY A 59 21.45 7.84 -1.69
C GLY A 59 22.24 6.86 -0.82
N THR A 60 22.77 7.36 0.30
CA THR A 60 23.53 6.55 1.28
C THR A 60 22.67 5.95 2.39
N ARG A 61 21.39 6.36 2.49
CA ARG A 61 20.50 5.93 3.57
C ARG A 61 19.71 4.70 3.13
N GLU A 62 19.73 3.66 3.96
CA GLU A 62 18.91 2.46 3.78
C GLU A 62 18.03 2.25 5.01
N PHE A 63 16.73 2.02 4.80
CA PHE A 63 15.78 1.80 5.89
C PHE A 63 14.59 0.96 5.44
N ARG A 64 13.85 0.43 6.41
CA ARG A 64 12.61 -0.31 6.16
C ARG A 64 11.42 0.67 6.23
N PRO A 65 10.78 1.00 5.10
CA PRO A 65 9.58 1.83 5.13
C PRO A 65 8.44 1.07 5.82
N ASN A 66 7.47 1.80 6.34
CA ASN A 66 6.22 1.24 6.85
C ASN A 66 5.04 1.76 6.01
N HIS A 67 3.85 1.23 6.28
CA HIS A 67 2.60 1.62 5.60
C HIS A 67 2.34 3.14 5.61
N LEU A 68 2.71 3.86 6.69
CA LEU A 68 2.51 5.31 6.79
C LEU A 68 3.27 6.08 5.71
N ARG A 69 4.40 5.56 5.21
CA ARG A 69 5.15 6.19 4.12
C ARG A 69 4.27 6.41 2.89
N VAL A 70 3.52 5.38 2.50
CA VAL A 70 2.58 5.42 1.37
C VAL A 70 1.42 6.37 1.69
N PHE A 71 0.82 6.22 2.87
CA PHE A 71 -0.35 7.01 3.26
C PHE A 71 -0.07 8.52 3.33
N ILE A 72 1.05 8.90 3.97
CA ILE A 72 1.45 10.29 4.12
C ILE A 72 1.78 10.90 2.75
N ASP A 73 2.55 10.20 1.92
CA ASP A 73 2.89 10.69 0.58
C ASP A 73 1.64 10.97 -0.26
N LEU A 74 0.68 10.03 -0.26
CA LEU A 74 -0.57 10.20 -1.01
C LEU A 74 -1.41 11.36 -0.50
N ASN A 75 -1.48 11.55 0.81
CA ASN A 75 -2.16 12.71 1.39
C ASN A 75 -1.48 14.03 0.99
N LEU A 76 -0.14 14.09 1.05
CA LEU A 76 0.63 15.27 0.66
C LEU A 76 0.39 15.64 -0.81
N ARG A 77 0.38 14.65 -1.71
CA ARG A 77 0.09 14.87 -3.14
C ARG A 77 -1.28 15.49 -3.34
N VAL A 78 -2.34 14.90 -2.77
CA VAL A 78 -3.70 15.43 -2.92
C VAL A 78 -3.84 16.81 -2.29
N ARG A 79 -3.18 17.07 -1.14
CA ARG A 79 -3.19 18.40 -0.55
C ARG A 79 -2.51 19.44 -1.43
N SER A 80 -1.45 19.04 -2.15
CA SER A 80 -0.76 19.92 -3.12
C SER A 80 -1.52 20.08 -4.45
N ARG A 81 -2.25 19.04 -4.86
CA ARG A 81 -2.98 18.94 -6.13
C ARG A 81 -4.34 18.26 -5.92
N PRO A 82 -5.34 19.00 -5.39
CA PRO A 82 -6.66 18.41 -5.10
C PRO A 82 -7.39 17.92 -6.36
N ASP A 83 -7.05 18.48 -7.52
CA ASP A 83 -7.60 18.16 -8.84
C ASP A 83 -7.33 16.71 -9.26
N ILE A 84 -6.17 16.15 -8.90
CA ILE A 84 -5.80 14.79 -9.30
C ILE A 84 -6.35 13.70 -8.37
N LYS A 85 -7.08 14.08 -7.31
CA LYS A 85 -7.55 13.15 -6.27
C LYS A 85 -8.25 11.93 -6.87
N LYS A 86 -9.18 12.16 -7.81
CA LYS A 86 -9.91 11.07 -8.47
C LYS A 86 -8.98 10.19 -9.31
N GLN A 87 -7.96 10.75 -9.95
CA GLN A 87 -7.00 9.96 -10.72
C GLN A 87 -6.16 9.07 -9.80
N LEU A 88 -5.65 9.62 -8.68
CA LEU A 88 -4.92 8.83 -7.67
C LEU A 88 -5.78 7.69 -7.10
N LEU A 89 -7.03 7.96 -6.74
CA LEU A 89 -7.95 6.92 -6.27
C LEU A 89 -8.10 5.79 -7.29
N THR A 90 -8.29 6.12 -8.57
CA THR A 90 -8.38 5.11 -9.64
C THR A 90 -7.10 4.29 -9.76
N ILE A 91 -5.93 4.93 -9.75
CA ILE A 91 -4.63 4.27 -9.86
C ILE A 91 -4.45 3.26 -8.71
N PHE A 92 -4.66 3.68 -7.48
CA PHE A 92 -4.44 2.81 -6.32
C PHE A 92 -5.54 1.75 -6.15
N ASP A 93 -6.78 2.00 -6.59
CA ASP A 93 -7.79 0.94 -6.72
C ASP A 93 -7.36 -0.09 -7.78
N ASN A 94 -6.83 0.36 -8.93
CA ASN A 94 -6.32 -0.52 -9.97
C ASN A 94 -5.13 -1.38 -9.50
N VAL A 95 -4.19 -0.80 -8.74
CA VAL A 95 -3.11 -1.54 -8.09
C VAL A 95 -3.65 -2.58 -7.11
N PHE A 96 -4.64 -2.21 -6.29
CA PHE A 96 -5.31 -3.14 -5.38
C PHE A 96 -5.99 -4.30 -6.12
N TYR A 97 -6.58 -4.06 -7.28
CA TYR A 97 -7.15 -5.10 -8.15
C TYR A 97 -6.11 -5.85 -9.00
N GLY A 98 -4.81 -5.62 -8.76
CA GLY A 98 -3.72 -6.38 -9.36
C GLY A 98 -3.21 -5.88 -10.71
N LYS A 99 -3.58 -4.67 -11.12
CA LYS A 99 -2.97 -4.02 -12.29
C LYS A 99 -1.54 -3.58 -11.98
N ASP A 100 -0.76 -3.37 -13.05
CA ASP A 100 0.65 -3.01 -12.95
C ASP A 100 0.81 -1.56 -12.46
N PRO A 101 1.42 -1.32 -11.28
CA PRO A 101 1.59 0.02 -10.73
C PRO A 101 2.31 0.97 -11.67
N GLU A 102 3.36 0.50 -12.36
CA GLU A 102 4.16 1.35 -13.26
C GLU A 102 3.37 1.77 -14.50
N LYS A 103 2.42 0.95 -14.97
CA LYS A 103 1.57 1.30 -16.12
C LYS A 103 0.44 2.25 -15.74
N GLU A 104 -0.09 2.10 -14.53
CA GLU A 104 -1.20 2.92 -14.05
C GLU A 104 -0.75 4.35 -13.72
N ILE A 105 0.48 4.53 -13.23
CA ILE A 105 1.00 5.86 -12.88
C ILE A 105 1.40 6.71 -14.09
N VAL A 106 1.58 6.12 -15.28
CA VAL A 106 2.05 6.83 -16.49
C VAL A 106 1.21 8.06 -16.80
N THR A 107 -0.09 8.01 -16.50
CA THR A 107 -1.02 9.13 -16.70
C THR A 107 -0.66 10.37 -15.87
N LEU A 108 0.20 10.22 -14.86
CA LEU A 108 0.67 11.27 -13.97
C LEU A 108 2.18 11.52 -14.07
N ASP A 109 2.89 10.91 -15.03
CA ASP A 109 4.35 11.07 -15.17
C ASP A 109 4.75 12.52 -15.52
N THR A 110 3.86 13.28 -16.15
CA THR A 110 4.09 14.69 -16.50
C THR A 110 3.75 15.66 -15.37
N GLU A 111 3.19 15.17 -14.27
CA GLU A 111 2.71 16.01 -13.18
C GLU A 111 3.81 16.28 -12.16
N GLU A 112 4.08 17.55 -11.89
CA GLU A 112 4.99 17.94 -10.81
C GLU A 112 4.26 18.00 -9.47
N PHE A 113 4.81 17.29 -8.48
CA PHE A 113 4.32 17.27 -7.11
C PHE A 113 5.22 18.12 -6.22
N ARG A 114 4.70 19.24 -5.71
CA ARG A 114 5.45 20.10 -4.77
C ARG A 114 5.69 19.45 -3.42
N HIS A 115 4.81 18.54 -3.03
CA HIS A 115 4.86 17.84 -1.75
C HIS A 115 4.71 16.34 -1.98
N ASN A 116 5.83 15.64 -1.86
CA ASN A 116 5.96 14.19 -1.92
C ASN A 116 7.16 13.77 -1.07
N LEU A 117 7.15 12.51 -0.65
CA LEU A 117 8.26 11.88 0.05
C LEU A 117 9.15 11.08 -0.90
N ASN A 118 8.57 10.50 -1.95
CA ASN A 118 9.28 9.77 -2.99
C ASN A 118 8.65 10.02 -4.37
N SER A 119 9.22 9.44 -5.44
CA SER A 119 8.53 9.34 -6.73
C SER A 119 7.22 8.56 -6.60
N LEU A 120 6.25 8.84 -7.48
CA LEU A 120 4.98 8.11 -7.51
C LEU A 120 5.21 6.63 -7.83
N LYS A 121 6.23 6.32 -8.65
CA LYS A 121 6.68 4.96 -8.96
C LYS A 121 7.10 4.18 -7.72
N THR A 122 7.92 4.78 -6.87
CA THR A 122 8.33 4.19 -5.60
C THR A 122 7.12 3.94 -4.70
N ILE A 123 6.20 4.90 -4.60
CA ILE A 123 5.01 4.79 -3.73
C ILE A 123 4.02 3.73 -4.23
N ALA A 124 3.78 3.66 -5.53
CA ALA A 124 2.90 2.66 -6.14
C ALA A 124 3.51 1.25 -6.01
N THR A 125 4.83 1.11 -6.15
CA THR A 125 5.56 -0.14 -5.90
C THR A 125 5.45 -0.57 -4.43
N LEU A 126 5.67 0.36 -3.49
CA LEU A 126 5.53 0.10 -2.06
C LEU A 126 4.10 -0.32 -1.69
N ALA A 127 3.08 0.33 -2.26
CA ALA A 127 1.69 -0.06 -2.03
C ALA A 127 1.42 -1.51 -2.45
N GLN A 128 1.89 -1.93 -3.64
CA GLN A 128 1.75 -3.32 -4.08
C GLN A 128 2.52 -4.29 -3.18
N LEU A 129 3.74 -3.95 -2.76
CA LEU A 129 4.53 -4.76 -1.84
C LEU A 129 3.86 -4.92 -0.47
N PHE A 130 3.26 -3.87 0.08
CA PHE A 130 2.54 -3.94 1.34
C PHE A 130 1.23 -4.74 1.25
N LEU A 131 0.56 -4.74 0.09
CA LEU A 131 -0.56 -5.65 -0.16
C LEU A 131 -0.10 -7.11 -0.11
N ILE A 132 1.04 -7.42 -0.71
CA ILE A 132 1.64 -8.76 -0.67
C ILE A 132 2.06 -9.11 0.77
N GLU A 133 2.72 -8.19 1.47
CA GLU A 133 3.15 -8.37 2.87
C GLU A 133 1.95 -8.74 3.76
N GLN A 134 0.84 -8.00 3.62
CA GLN A 134 -0.35 -8.26 4.39
C GLN A 134 -1.01 -9.60 4.04
N GLU A 135 -1.07 -9.98 2.76
CA GLU A 135 -1.60 -11.27 2.33
C GLU A 135 -0.75 -12.44 2.88
N PHE A 136 0.57 -12.30 2.83
CA PHE A 136 1.52 -13.34 3.26
C PHE A 136 1.61 -13.50 4.77
N ASN A 137 1.68 -12.40 5.51
CA ASN A 137 2.03 -12.42 6.93
C ASN A 137 0.81 -12.42 7.86
N TYR A 138 -0.37 -12.04 7.38
CA TYR A 138 -1.55 -11.95 8.23
C TYR A 138 -2.18 -13.32 8.48
N ASN A 139 -1.74 -13.97 9.56
CA ASN A 139 -2.17 -15.33 9.94
C ASN A 139 -3.38 -15.38 10.88
N ARG A 140 -3.93 -14.23 11.28
CA ARG A 140 -5.11 -14.15 12.16
C ARG A 140 -6.40 -14.08 11.35
N GLU A 141 -7.52 -14.29 12.04
CA GLU A 141 -8.82 -13.95 11.47
C GLU A 141 -8.93 -12.43 11.30
N SER A 142 -9.30 -12.00 10.09
CA SER A 142 -9.50 -10.60 9.75
C SER A 142 -10.98 -10.26 9.76
N ASN A 143 -11.31 -9.04 10.19
CA ASN A 143 -12.65 -8.46 10.02
C ASN A 143 -12.94 -8.03 8.57
N PHE A 144 -11.92 -8.08 7.71
CA PHE A 144 -11.98 -7.76 6.30
C PHE A 144 -11.72 -9.00 5.44
N GLU A 145 -12.53 -9.17 4.40
CA GLU A 145 -12.30 -10.14 3.35
C GLU A 145 -12.44 -9.47 1.98
N PRO A 146 -11.35 -9.36 1.18
CA PRO A 146 -10.00 -9.86 1.45
C PRO A 146 -9.30 -9.11 2.60
N LYS A 147 -8.26 -9.70 3.19
CA LYS A 147 -7.54 -9.12 4.35
C LYS A 147 -6.89 -7.78 4.00
N THR A 148 -6.33 -7.70 2.80
CA THR A 148 -5.70 -6.52 2.19
C THR A 148 -6.64 -5.31 2.06
N LEU A 149 -7.96 -5.50 2.17
CA LEU A 149 -8.93 -4.41 2.16
C LEU A 149 -8.76 -3.45 3.35
N PHE A 150 -8.15 -3.89 4.47
CA PHE A 150 -7.77 -2.99 5.56
C PHE A 150 -6.77 -1.94 5.09
N LEU A 151 -5.71 -2.35 4.39
CA LEU A 151 -4.71 -1.45 3.82
C LEU A 151 -5.32 -0.56 2.73
N GLN A 152 -6.11 -1.13 1.83
CA GLN A 152 -6.77 -0.36 0.77
C GLN A 152 -7.75 0.69 1.32
N GLY A 153 -8.48 0.36 2.38
CA GLY A 153 -9.35 1.32 3.05
C GLY A 153 -8.58 2.53 3.58
N TRP A 154 -7.38 2.31 4.13
CA TRP A 154 -6.52 3.41 4.57
C TRP A 154 -5.94 4.21 3.40
N VAL A 155 -5.53 3.56 2.30
CA VAL A 155 -5.11 4.26 1.09
C VAL A 155 -6.21 5.21 0.59
N ARG A 156 -7.45 4.71 0.46
CA ARG A 156 -8.62 5.52 0.08
C ARG A 156 -8.88 6.65 1.07
N GLU A 157 -8.82 6.38 2.38
CA GLU A 157 -9.04 7.40 3.41
C GLU A 157 -7.99 8.50 3.37
N PHE A 158 -6.70 8.19 3.24
CA PHE A 158 -5.65 9.21 3.19
C PHE A 158 -5.70 10.07 1.92
N ILE A 159 -6.24 9.54 0.82
CA ILE A 159 -6.43 10.29 -0.43
C ILE A 159 -7.70 11.17 -0.36
N ASP A 160 -8.82 10.70 0.22
CA ASP A 160 -10.11 11.43 0.17
C ASP A 160 -10.52 12.17 1.45
N SER A 161 -10.00 11.81 2.61
CA SER A 161 -10.49 12.33 3.88
C SER A 161 -10.14 13.81 4.09
N PRO A 162 -11.09 14.62 4.58
CA PRO A 162 -10.81 15.99 5.00
C PRO A 162 -10.13 16.07 6.39
N LYS A 163 -9.93 14.94 7.08
CA LYS A 163 -9.28 14.91 8.39
C LYS A 163 -7.83 15.35 8.29
N GLU A 164 -7.35 15.98 9.35
CA GLU A 164 -5.93 16.30 9.50
C GLU A 164 -5.06 15.04 9.47
N ILE A 165 -3.91 15.14 8.80
CA ILE A 165 -3.00 14.02 8.61
C ILE A 165 -2.52 13.44 9.95
N ASP A 166 -2.30 14.28 10.97
CA ASP A 166 -1.86 13.84 12.30
C ASP A 166 -2.88 12.92 12.96
N ASN A 167 -4.16 13.28 12.88
CA ASN A 167 -5.26 12.47 13.40
C ASN A 167 -5.37 11.13 12.66
N MET A 168 -5.14 11.12 11.34
CA MET A 168 -5.14 9.89 10.55
C MET A 168 -3.95 9.00 10.91
N CYS A 169 -2.74 9.56 11.01
CA CYS A 169 -1.53 8.85 11.44
C CYS A 169 -1.71 8.24 12.83
N MET A 170 -2.25 9.00 13.80
CA MET A 170 -2.56 8.51 15.13
C MET A 170 -3.55 7.34 15.11
N SER A 171 -4.59 7.42 14.26
CA SER A 171 -5.58 6.34 14.11
C SER A 171 -4.93 5.05 13.60
N VAL A 172 -4.06 5.16 12.58
CA VAL A 172 -3.29 4.03 12.04
C VAL A 172 -2.35 3.44 13.11
N CYS A 173 -1.59 4.27 13.81
CA CYS A 173 -0.66 3.85 14.86
C CYS A 173 -1.38 3.14 16.02
N ASN A 174 -2.61 3.56 16.34
CA ASN A 174 -3.45 2.93 17.36
C ASN A 174 -4.16 1.67 16.86
N GLY A 175 -3.90 1.23 15.63
CA GLY A 175 -4.51 0.02 15.05
C GLY A 175 -6.01 0.15 14.78
N GLN A 176 -6.52 1.38 14.63
CA GLN A 176 -7.91 1.58 14.26
C GLN A 176 -8.17 1.12 12.82
N PRO A 177 -9.36 0.59 12.51
CA PRO A 177 -9.74 0.33 11.13
C PRO A 177 -10.00 1.64 10.37
N PRO A 178 -9.83 1.64 9.04
CA PRO A 178 -10.27 2.77 8.22
C PRO A 178 -11.79 2.93 8.32
N LYS A 179 -12.31 4.11 7.97
CA LYS A 179 -13.75 4.34 7.94
C LYS A 179 -14.45 3.29 7.08
N THR A 180 -15.56 2.79 7.61
CA THR A 180 -16.40 1.77 6.97
C THR A 180 -16.83 2.17 5.56
N GLN A 181 -17.00 3.47 5.28
CA GLN A 181 -17.37 3.98 3.95
C GLN A 181 -16.36 3.61 2.84
N TYR A 182 -15.10 3.33 3.16
CA TYR A 182 -14.07 3.01 2.15
C TYR A 182 -13.92 1.51 1.90
N THR A 183 -14.65 0.68 2.65
CA THR A 183 -14.47 -0.79 2.63
C THR A 183 -15.78 -1.58 2.60
N ASN A 184 -16.89 -1.02 3.07
CA ASN A 184 -18.12 -1.76 3.34
C ASN A 184 -18.77 -2.47 2.12
N LYS A 185 -18.71 -1.88 0.92
CA LYS A 185 -19.28 -2.50 -0.29
C LYS A 185 -18.38 -3.59 -0.89
N GLU A 186 -17.09 -3.62 -0.52
CA GLU A 186 -16.12 -4.63 -0.97
C GLU A 186 -15.79 -5.70 0.07
N ASN A 187 -16.06 -5.43 1.35
CA ASN A 187 -15.77 -6.38 2.41
C ASN A 187 -16.82 -7.48 2.43
N LYS A 188 -16.47 -8.71 2.02
CA LYS A 188 -17.41 -9.85 1.98
C LYS A 188 -18.02 -10.20 3.34
N LYS A 189 -17.36 -9.79 4.44
CA LYS A 189 -17.86 -9.97 5.81
C LYS A 189 -18.83 -8.88 6.28
N HIS A 190 -19.04 -7.83 5.48
CA HIS A 190 -19.89 -6.70 5.85
C HIS A 190 -21.30 -6.82 5.24
N LYS A 191 -22.33 -6.43 5.98
CA LYS A 191 -23.75 -6.52 5.56
C LYS A 191 -24.09 -5.71 4.28
N ASN A 192 -23.30 -4.69 3.97
CA ASN A 192 -23.45 -3.85 2.78
C ASN A 192 -22.62 -4.34 1.58
N TYR A 193 -22.01 -5.53 1.66
CA TYR A 193 -21.23 -6.09 0.56
C TYR A 193 -22.06 -6.18 -0.72
N VAL A 194 -21.46 -5.79 -1.85
CA VAL A 194 -22.08 -5.91 -3.18
C VAL A 194 -21.10 -6.61 -4.11
N LYS A 195 -21.58 -7.58 -4.89
CA LYS A 195 -20.75 -8.36 -5.82
C LYS A 195 -20.18 -7.53 -6.98
N THR A 196 -20.95 -6.54 -7.43
CA THR A 196 -20.56 -5.62 -8.49
C THR A 196 -20.70 -4.21 -7.94
N ILE A 197 -19.60 -3.46 -7.93
CA ILE A 197 -19.53 -2.11 -7.39
C ILE A 197 -19.13 -1.14 -8.51
N GLU A 198 -19.66 0.08 -8.43
CA GLU A 198 -19.22 1.15 -9.30
C GLU A 198 -17.82 1.62 -8.91
N SER A 199 -17.04 2.09 -9.87
CA SER A 199 -15.73 2.69 -9.58
C SER A 199 -15.88 3.87 -8.63
N GLN A 200 -15.00 3.95 -7.63
CA GLN A 200 -14.98 5.04 -6.65
C GLN A 200 -16.30 5.24 -5.88
N TRP A 201 -17.08 4.17 -5.71
CA TRP A 201 -18.37 4.17 -5.01
C TRP A 201 -18.35 4.85 -3.63
N TYR A 202 -17.20 4.84 -2.95
CA TYR A 202 -16.98 5.42 -1.63
C TYR A 202 -16.91 6.96 -1.62
N LEU A 203 -16.86 7.60 -2.79
CA LEU A 203 -16.93 9.06 -2.91
C LEU A 203 -18.36 9.61 -2.81
N ASN A 204 -19.35 8.80 -3.19
CA ASN A 204 -20.77 9.20 -3.25
C ASN A 204 -21.47 9.05 -1.90
N ASP A 205 -20.94 8.21 -1.01
CA ASP A 205 -21.54 7.92 0.30
C ASP A 205 -21.15 8.96 1.38
N LYS A 206 -20.68 10.16 0.99
CA LYS A 206 -20.41 11.26 1.94
C LYS A 206 -21.73 11.75 2.52
N LYS A 207 -22.13 11.18 3.66
CA LYS A 207 -23.02 11.88 4.58
C LYS A 207 -22.29 13.12 5.06
N ILE A 208 -22.69 14.27 4.50
CA ILE A 208 -22.36 15.60 5.02
C ILE A 208 -22.95 15.72 6.43
#